data_AF-A0A4S4F603-F1
#
_entry.id   AF-A0A4S4F603-F1
#
_cell.length_a   1.000
_cell.length_b   1.000
_cell.length_c   1.000
_cell.angle_alpha   90.00
_cell.angle_beta   90.00
_cell.angle_gamma   90.00
#
_symmetry.space_group_name_H-M   'P 1'
#
loop_
_entity.id
_entity.type
_entity.pdbx_description
1 polymer ?
#
loop_
_entity_poly.entity_id
_entity_poly.type
_entity_poly.pdbx_seq_one_letter_code
_entity_poly.pdbx_strand_id
1 'polypeptide(L)'
;MTRRKQHHHDGKPRDRQMHLRVCDEDIHMMRRVAEHMGMTLAHATVTLFRQADGSQQHEREERESPQVRELRAIRAQIWRIGHNINQIARNTNRDMSTTPADEASAMNAVRGCRELLAQADEIIRSGASKP
;
A
#
# COMPACT_ATOMS: atom_id res chain seq x y z
N MET A 1 49.52 12.86 -26.82
CA MET A 1 48.85 13.53 -25.68
C MET A 1 47.47 12.91 -25.50
N THR A 2 47.30 12.02 -24.54
CA THR A 2 46.05 11.29 -24.29
C THR A 2 45.05 12.16 -23.53
N ARG A 3 44.02 12.63 -24.23
CA ARG A 3 42.95 13.50 -23.72
C ARG A 3 42.13 12.74 -22.67
N ARG A 4 42.29 13.14 -21.39
CA ARG A 4 41.56 12.59 -20.24
C ARG A 4 40.07 12.93 -20.40
N LYS A 5 39.22 11.91 -20.58
CA LYS A 5 37.75 12.07 -20.63
C LYS A 5 37.28 12.60 -19.27
N GLN A 6 36.90 13.87 -19.22
CA GLN A 6 36.24 14.46 -18.07
C GLN A 6 34.80 13.93 -18.05
N HIS A 7 34.50 13.02 -17.13
CA HIS A 7 33.12 12.67 -16.83
C HIS A 7 32.50 13.85 -16.09
N HIS A 8 31.58 14.55 -16.76
CA HIS A 8 30.68 15.51 -16.12
C HIS A 8 29.90 14.75 -15.03
N HIS A 9 30.21 15.04 -13.77
CA HIS A 9 29.41 14.56 -12.65
C HIS A 9 28.24 15.52 -12.50
N ASP A 10 27.08 15.12 -12.99
CA ASP A 10 25.83 15.83 -12.74
C ASP A 10 25.32 15.45 -11.34
N GLY A 11 25.13 16.45 -10.47
CA GLY A 11 24.67 16.28 -9.09
C GLY A 11 25.51 16.99 -8.02
N LYS A 12 24.89 17.24 -6.85
CA LYS A 12 25.57 17.82 -5.68
C LYS A 12 26.76 16.93 -5.26
N PRO A 13 27.94 17.50 -4.95
CA PRO A 13 29.08 16.73 -4.49
C PRO A 13 28.76 16.01 -3.17
N ARG A 14 29.24 14.76 -3.05
CA ARG A 14 29.11 13.95 -1.83
C ARG A 14 30.31 14.24 -0.94
N ASP A 15 30.13 15.11 0.04
CA ASP A 15 31.15 15.61 0.97
C ASP A 15 31.18 14.86 2.32
N ARG A 16 30.18 14.04 2.61
CA ARG A 16 30.08 13.23 3.83
C ARG A 16 30.50 11.79 3.61
N GLN A 17 31.17 11.22 4.61
CA GLN A 17 31.58 9.82 4.63
C GLN A 17 30.72 9.03 5.63
N MET A 18 30.35 7.81 5.26
CA MET A 18 29.65 6.85 6.09
C MET A 18 30.47 5.56 6.13
N HIS A 19 30.65 5.00 7.32
CA HIS A 19 31.30 3.70 7.51
C HIS A 19 30.23 2.66 7.83
N LEU A 20 30.21 1.56 7.09
CA LEU A 20 29.28 0.46 7.28
C LEU A 20 30.06 -0.80 7.67
N ARG A 21 29.64 -1.47 8.75
CA ARG A 21 30.12 -2.80 9.09
C ARG A 21 29.21 -3.82 8.42
N VAL A 22 29.81 -4.80 7.76
CA VAL A 22 29.13 -5.86 7.01
C VAL A 22 29.84 -7.17 7.29
N CYS A 23 29.12 -8.29 7.30
CA CYS A 23 29.75 -9.60 7.32
C CYS A 23 30.27 -9.95 5.91
N ASP A 24 31.02 -11.05 5.81
CA ASP A 24 31.57 -11.51 4.53
C ASP A 24 30.45 -11.84 3.52
N GLU A 25 29.36 -12.45 3.99
CA GLU A 25 28.21 -12.76 3.14
C GLU A 25 27.56 -11.50 2.55
N ASP A 26 27.33 -10.49 3.39
CA ASP A 26 26.73 -9.23 3.00
C ASP A 26 27.61 -8.49 1.98
N ILE A 27 28.93 -8.39 2.21
CA ILE A 27 29.79 -7.67 1.26
C ILE A 27 29.91 -8.40 -0.08
N HIS A 28 29.87 -9.74 -0.09
CA HIS A 28 29.82 -10.52 -1.32
C HIS A 28 28.51 -10.29 -2.08
N MET A 29 27.38 -10.31 -1.37
CA MET A 29 26.08 -9.98 -1.96
C MET A 29 26.09 -8.57 -2.56
N MET A 30 26.50 -7.56 -1.78
CA MET A 30 26.49 -6.17 -2.23
C MET A 30 27.37 -5.95 -3.47
N ARG A 31 28.53 -6.61 -3.54
CA ARG A 31 29.39 -6.58 -4.73
C ARG A 31 28.72 -7.20 -5.95
N ARG A 32 28.14 -8.40 -5.81
CA ARG A 32 27.41 -9.06 -6.92
C ARG A 32 26.27 -8.19 -7.46
N VAL A 33 25.52 -7.54 -6.58
CA VAL A 33 24.44 -6.62 -6.96
C VAL A 33 25.00 -5.39 -7.69
N ALA A 34 26.04 -4.77 -7.15
CA ALA A 34 26.67 -3.62 -7.79
C ALA A 34 27.23 -3.95 -9.18
N GLU A 35 27.85 -5.12 -9.34
CA GLU A 35 28.33 -5.65 -10.62
C GLU A 35 27.19 -5.86 -11.61
N HIS A 36 26.07 -6.48 -11.20
CA HIS A 36 24.88 -6.63 -12.04
C HIS A 36 24.30 -5.29 -12.49
N MET A 37 24.38 -4.27 -11.63
CA MET A 37 23.93 -2.92 -11.96
C MET A 37 24.95 -2.13 -12.81
N GLY A 38 26.16 -2.66 -13.04
CA GLY A 38 27.24 -1.94 -13.72
C GLY A 38 27.75 -0.72 -12.95
N MET A 39 27.62 -0.73 -11.62
CA MET A 39 27.90 0.41 -10.74
C MET A 39 29.00 0.09 -9.73
N THR A 40 29.64 1.13 -9.19
CA THR A 40 30.50 0.96 -8.01
C THR A 40 29.64 0.62 -6.80
N LEU A 41 30.22 -0.07 -5.80
CA LEU A 41 29.52 -0.43 -4.57
C LEU A 41 28.86 0.77 -3.90
N ALA A 42 29.56 1.91 -3.82
CA ALA A 42 29.04 3.15 -3.25
C ALA A 42 27.88 3.73 -4.07
N HIS A 43 27.96 3.67 -5.41
CA HIS A 43 26.89 4.17 -6.26
C HIS A 43 25.65 3.28 -6.19
N ALA A 44 25.83 1.96 -6.31
CA ALA A 44 24.75 0.98 -6.18
C ALA A 44 24.03 1.11 -4.83
N THR A 45 24.79 1.24 -3.73
CA THR A 45 24.22 1.42 -2.39
C THR A 45 23.31 2.66 -2.31
N VAL A 46 23.78 3.82 -2.78
CA VAL A 46 22.97 5.05 -2.78
C VAL A 46 21.76 4.94 -3.70
N THR A 47 21.92 4.31 -4.88
CA THR A 47 20.82 4.10 -5.82
C THR A 47 19.74 3.20 -5.22
N LEU A 48 20.12 2.09 -4.60
CA LEU A 48 19.20 1.18 -3.93
C LEU A 48 18.48 1.85 -2.75
N PHE A 49 19.17 2.65 -1.94
CA PHE A 49 18.50 3.42 -0.88
C PHE A 49 17.52 4.46 -1.42
N ARG A 50 17.83 5.12 -2.54
CA ARG A 50 16.89 6.05 -3.20
C ARG A 50 15.68 5.31 -3.78
N GLN A 51 15.89 4.14 -4.37
CA GLN A 51 14.80 3.30 -4.86
C GLN A 51 13.95 2.77 -3.70
N ALA A 52 14.56 2.37 -2.59
CA ALA A 52 13.86 1.97 -1.38
C ALA A 52 13.06 3.13 -0.78
N ASP A 53 13.63 4.33 -0.68
CA ASP A 53 12.91 5.52 -0.22
C ASP A 53 11.75 5.88 -1.16
N GLY A 54 11.99 5.89 -2.47
CA GLY A 54 10.95 6.15 -3.47
C GLY A 54 9.82 5.12 -3.46
N SER A 55 10.13 3.83 -3.35
CA SER A 55 9.11 2.77 -3.22
C SER A 55 8.33 2.88 -1.92
N GLN A 56 9.00 3.17 -0.80
CA GLN A 56 8.33 3.42 0.48
C GLN A 56 7.42 4.65 0.44
N GLN A 57 7.82 5.72 -0.25
CA GLN A 57 6.98 6.90 -0.46
C GLN A 57 5.78 6.57 -1.34
N HIS A 58 5.99 5.85 -2.45
CA HIS A 58 4.91 5.42 -3.35
C HIS A 58 3.90 4.53 -2.62
N GLU A 59 4.37 3.52 -1.86
CA GLU A 59 3.51 2.67 -1.05
C GLU A 59 2.69 3.45 -0.02
N ARG A 60 3.28 4.50 0.59
CA ARG A 60 2.57 5.38 1.52
C ARG A 60 1.52 6.22 0.80
N GLU A 61 1.87 6.81 -0.32
CA GLU A 61 0.97 7.61 -1.16
C GLU A 61 -0.21 6.78 -1.66
N GLU A 62 0.02 5.54 -2.12
CA GLU A 62 -1.03 4.60 -2.51
C GLU A 62 -1.92 4.24 -1.32
N ARG A 63 -1.33 3.92 -0.16
CA ARG A 63 -2.06 3.60 1.08
C ARG A 63 -2.90 4.76 1.59
N GLU A 64 -2.51 5.99 1.30
CA GLU A 64 -3.21 7.21 1.68
C GLU A 64 -4.05 7.81 0.54
N SER A 65 -4.07 7.15 -0.62
CA SER A 65 -4.80 7.61 -1.79
C SER A 65 -6.29 7.82 -1.47
N PRO A 66 -6.95 8.80 -2.11
CA PRO A 66 -8.38 9.05 -1.91
C PRO A 66 -9.23 7.79 -2.14
N GLN A 67 -8.87 6.96 -3.13
CA GLN A 67 -9.56 5.72 -3.46
C GLN A 67 -9.44 4.68 -2.33
N VAL A 68 -8.22 4.45 -1.82
CA VAL A 68 -8.02 3.51 -0.70
C VAL A 68 -8.74 4.00 0.57
N ARG A 69 -8.78 5.32 0.80
CA ARG A 69 -9.56 5.92 1.89
C ARG A 69 -11.06 5.66 1.74
N GLU A 70 -11.61 5.85 0.54
CA GLU A 70 -13.02 5.62 0.25
C GLU A 70 -13.40 4.14 0.40
N LEU A 71 -12.57 3.23 -0.11
CA LEU A 71 -12.74 1.79 0.08
C LEU A 71 -12.68 1.37 1.56
N ARG A 72 -11.81 2.00 2.37
CA ARG A 72 -11.78 1.78 3.83
C ARG A 72 -13.06 2.26 4.50
N ALA A 73 -13.63 3.38 4.05
CA ALA A 73 -14.89 3.89 4.57
C ALA A 73 -16.06 2.95 4.24
N ILE A 74 -16.15 2.47 3.00
CA ILE A 74 -17.13 1.46 2.58
C ILE A 74 -17.00 0.19 3.42
N ARG A 75 -15.77 -0.33 3.60
CA ARG A 75 -15.52 -1.49 4.46
C ARG A 75 -16.01 -1.28 5.89
N ALA A 76 -15.77 -0.11 6.47
CA ALA A 76 -16.23 0.21 7.84
C ALA A 76 -17.77 0.25 7.93
N GLN A 77 -18.45 0.73 6.89
CA GLN A 77 -19.90 0.72 6.82
C GLN A 77 -20.45 -0.71 6.71
N ILE A 78 -19.87 -1.55 5.84
CA ILE A 78 -20.23 -2.98 5.75
C ILE A 78 -20.04 -3.68 7.10
N TRP A 79 -18.94 -3.40 7.80
CA TRP A 79 -18.70 -3.97 9.13
C TRP A 79 -19.79 -3.58 10.14
N ARG A 80 -20.19 -2.30 10.16
CA ARG A 80 -21.29 -1.83 11.02
C ARG A 80 -22.61 -2.52 10.69
N ILE A 81 -22.90 -2.72 9.41
CA ILE A 81 -24.09 -3.43 8.96
C ILE A 81 -24.07 -4.87 9.49
N GLY A 82 -22.96 -5.58 9.30
CA GLY A 82 -22.79 -6.95 9.81
C GLY A 82 -22.91 -7.02 11.34
N HIS A 83 -22.36 -6.04 12.05
CA HIS A 83 -22.51 -5.94 13.51
C HIS A 83 -23.97 -5.81 13.93
N ASN A 84 -24.73 -4.93 13.28
CA ASN A 84 -26.14 -4.71 13.57
C ASN A 84 -26.99 -5.96 13.25
N ILE A 85 -26.77 -6.62 12.11
CA ILE A 85 -27.45 -7.89 11.77
C ILE A 85 -27.15 -8.95 12.85
N ASN A 86 -25.89 -9.06 13.28
CA ASN A 86 -25.50 -10.03 14.29
C ASN A 86 -26.15 -9.74 15.65
N GLN A 87 -26.41 -8.47 15.99
CA GLN A 87 -27.19 -8.12 17.16
C GLN A 87 -28.65 -8.56 17.03
N ILE A 88 -29.29 -8.31 15.88
CA ILE A 88 -30.65 -8.78 15.60
C ILE A 88 -30.73 -10.30 15.78
N ALA A 89 -29.83 -11.06 15.15
CA ALA A 89 -29.79 -12.51 15.25
C ALA A 89 -29.66 -13.00 16.71
N ARG A 90 -28.81 -12.35 17.51
CA ARG A 90 -28.66 -12.68 18.94
C ARG A 90 -29.92 -12.39 19.74
N ASN A 91 -30.56 -11.24 19.51
CA ASN A 91 -31.80 -10.88 20.20
C ASN A 91 -32.94 -11.83 19.81
N THR A 92 -33.10 -12.13 18.52
CA THR A 92 -34.07 -13.10 18.02
C THR A 92 -33.89 -14.46 18.68
N ASN A 93 -32.65 -14.96 18.79
CA ASN A 93 -32.36 -16.24 19.44
C ASN A 93 -32.66 -16.20 20.95
N ARG A 94 -32.34 -15.08 21.62
CA ARG A 94 -32.57 -14.92 23.07
C ARG A 94 -34.06 -14.84 23.40
N ASP A 95 -34.79 -14.06 22.64
CA ASP A 95 -36.18 -13.70 22.91
C ASP A 95 -37.16 -14.67 22.20
N MET A 96 -36.63 -15.66 21.47
CA MET A 96 -37.34 -16.63 20.61
C MET A 96 -38.48 -15.99 19.80
N SER A 97 -38.25 -14.76 19.34
CA SER A 97 -39.24 -13.95 18.64
C SER A 97 -38.55 -12.92 17.74
N THR A 98 -39.26 -12.44 16.73
CA THR A 98 -38.78 -11.44 15.78
C THR A 98 -39.89 -10.43 15.54
N THR A 99 -39.52 -9.16 15.37
CA THR A 99 -40.48 -8.10 15.00
C THR A 99 -40.41 -7.79 13.49
N PRO A 100 -41.50 -7.27 12.89
CA PRO A 100 -41.46 -6.79 11.51
C PRO A 100 -40.41 -5.70 11.27
N ALA A 101 -40.05 -4.94 12.31
CA ALA A 101 -38.98 -3.96 12.24
C ALA A 101 -37.59 -4.62 12.10
N ASP A 102 -37.34 -5.71 12.84
CA ASP A 102 -36.09 -6.47 12.73
C ASP A 102 -35.92 -7.08 11.33
N GLU A 103 -37.01 -7.62 10.77
CA GLU A 103 -37.04 -8.14 9.40
C GLU A 103 -36.73 -7.04 8.38
N ALA A 104 -37.41 -5.89 8.49
CA ALA A 104 -37.18 -4.74 7.62
C ALA A 104 -35.74 -4.22 7.74
N SER A 105 -35.20 -4.14 8.96
CA SER A 105 -33.81 -3.74 9.21
C SER A 105 -32.82 -4.72 8.59
N ALA A 106 -33.03 -6.02 8.70
CA ALA A 106 -32.17 -7.03 8.08
C ALA A 106 -32.22 -6.96 6.54
N MET A 107 -33.42 -6.81 5.95
CA MET A 107 -33.57 -6.65 4.50
C MET A 107 -32.89 -5.37 3.98
N ASN A 108 -33.08 -4.25 4.66
CA ASN A 108 -32.45 -2.97 4.31
C ASN A 108 -30.93 -3.05 4.44
N ALA A 109 -30.43 -3.74 5.46
CA ALA A 109 -29.01 -3.98 5.65
C ALA A 109 -28.38 -4.78 4.49
N VAL A 110 -29.03 -5.87 4.04
CA VAL A 110 -28.57 -6.63 2.87
C VAL A 110 -28.57 -5.78 1.60
N ARG A 111 -29.62 -4.98 1.39
CA ARG A 111 -29.70 -4.04 0.27
C ARG A 111 -28.58 -2.99 0.31
N GLY A 112 -28.35 -2.39 1.47
CA GLY A 112 -27.28 -1.41 1.67
C GLY A 112 -25.90 -2.01 1.43
N CYS A 113 -25.62 -3.23 1.89
CA CYS A 113 -24.37 -3.94 1.58
C CYS A 113 -24.17 -4.12 0.07
N ARG A 114 -25.21 -4.50 -0.67
CA ARG A 114 -25.13 -4.65 -2.14
C ARG A 114 -24.81 -3.31 -2.81
N GLU A 115 -25.42 -2.22 -2.38
CA GLU A 115 -25.17 -0.87 -2.92
C GLU A 115 -23.72 -0.42 -2.63
N LEU A 116 -23.23 -0.68 -1.41
CA LEU A 116 -21.85 -0.40 -1.01
C LEU A 116 -20.82 -1.23 -1.79
N LEU A 117 -21.11 -2.51 -2.06
CA LEU A 117 -20.23 -3.34 -2.90
C LEU A 117 -20.20 -2.83 -4.35
N ALA A 118 -21.34 -2.40 -4.90
CA ALA A 118 -21.38 -1.81 -6.23
C ALA A 118 -20.57 -0.51 -6.32
N GLN A 119 -20.61 0.33 -5.27
CA GLN A 119 -19.77 1.54 -5.17
C GLN A 119 -18.28 1.18 -5.09
N ALA A 120 -17.90 0.17 -4.30
CA ALA A 120 -16.53 -0.29 -4.21
C ALA A 120 -16.00 -0.79 -5.56
N ASP A 121 -16.80 -1.58 -6.28
CA ASP A 121 -16.48 -2.05 -7.63
C ASP A 121 -16.24 -0.89 -8.60
N GLU A 122 -17.03 0.18 -8.50
CA GLU A 122 -16.86 1.37 -9.35
C GLU A 122 -15.58 2.14 -9.02
N ILE A 123 -15.24 2.27 -7.73
CA ILE A 123 -13.96 2.89 -7.30
C ILE A 123 -12.77 2.08 -7.83
N ILE A 124 -12.85 0.76 -7.79
CA ILE A 124 -11.79 -0.13 -8.30
C ILE A 124 -11.66 0.01 -9.83
N ARG A 125 -12.78 0.02 -10.56
CA ARG A 125 -12.78 0.19 -12.03
C ARG A 125 -12.25 1.56 -12.46
N SER A 126 -12.66 2.63 -11.77
CA SER A 126 -12.21 3.99 -12.08
C SER A 126 -10.73 4.22 -11.71
N GLY A 127 -10.21 3.53 -10.69
CA GLY A 127 -8.78 3.50 -10.38
C GLY A 127 -7.92 2.76 -11.39
N ALA A 128 -8.43 1.67 -11.96
CA ALA A 128 -7.72 0.90 -12.99
C ALA A 128 -7.62 1.62 -14.36
N SER A 129 -8.32 2.75 -14.53
CA SER A 129 -8.38 3.51 -15.78
C SER A 129 -7.28 4.58 -15.93
N LYS A 130 -6.38 4.75 -14.97
CA LYS A 130 -5.31 5.76 -15.07
C LYS A 130 -4.04 5.11 -15.67
N PRO A 131 -3.60 5.52 -16.88
CA PRO A 131 -2.35 5.05 -17.47
C PRO A 131 -1.11 5.59 -16.74
#